data_AF-A0A2P8DVX8-F1
#
_entry.id   AF-A0A2P8DVX8-F1
#
_cell.length_a   1.000
_cell.length_b   1.000
_cell.length_c   1.000
_cell.angle_alpha   90.00
_cell.angle_beta   90.00
_cell.angle_gamma   90.00
#
_symmetry.space_group_name_H-M   'P 1'
#
loop_
_entity.id
_entity.type
_entity.pdbx_description
1 polymer ?
#
loop_
_entity_poly.entity_id
_entity_poly.type
_entity_poly.pdbx_seq_one_letter_code
_entity_poly.pdbx_strand_id
1 'polypeptide(L)'
;MSDTSVVTGLGWPVTGGDVANGDATGEGRSAVGWPLGRGTTEPTDGPSNLEREDSVSTGDGAAEPTANAHVDTASELTDFSMSGPLADMDTPIAREAAVALMAVGRRTSPMPRPDRTRVMVVANQKGGVGKTTTTVNLAAALAVSGLKVLVVDLDPQGNASTALGIDHHAEIPSIYDVIVEEGPMSDVVQKVDEFDGLWCVPATIDLAGAEIELVSLVARESRMRKGLQQHLAQDDVDYDYVLIDCPPSLGLLTVNALVGGDEVLIPIQCEYYALEGLSQLLNNIDMVRAHLNRELAISTIMLTMYDGRTRLAAQVAEEVRQHFGDTVLQTTIPRSVRISEAPSYGQTVMTYDAASSGALSYLEAAREIAERGVPSTEVKGESAHG
;
A
#
# COMPACT_ATOMS: atom_id res chain seq x y z
N MET A 1 46.71 -3.63 13.93
CA MET A 1 45.94 -3.68 12.67
C MET A 1 44.91 -4.79 12.80
N SER A 2 43.69 -4.41 13.18
CA SER A 2 42.44 -5.16 13.01
C SER A 2 41.40 -4.36 13.78
N ASP A 3 40.68 -3.48 13.08
CA ASP A 3 39.55 -2.75 13.65
C ASP A 3 38.29 -3.24 12.93
N THR A 4 37.38 -3.80 13.72
CA THR A 4 36.11 -4.37 13.29
C THR A 4 35.04 -3.47 13.88
N SER A 5 34.68 -2.40 13.15
CA SER A 5 33.53 -1.57 13.50
C SER A 5 32.29 -2.08 12.77
N VAL A 6 31.38 -2.65 13.57
CA VAL A 6 30.03 -3.01 13.16
C VAL A 6 29.23 -1.71 12.97
N VAL A 7 28.70 -1.54 11.75
CA VAL A 7 27.86 -0.42 11.33
C VAL A 7 26.57 -0.41 12.16
N THR A 8 26.33 0.68 12.88
CA THR A 8 25.05 1.04 13.49
C THR A 8 24.50 2.28 12.78
N GLY A 9 23.22 2.25 12.39
CA GLY A 9 22.45 3.43 12.00
C GLY A 9 22.28 3.68 10.50
N LEU A 10 21.29 3.05 9.87
CA LEU A 10 20.79 3.33 8.50
C LEU A 10 19.92 4.62 8.40
N GLY A 11 20.12 5.60 9.29
CA GLY A 11 19.68 6.98 9.02
C GLY A 11 18.20 7.32 9.25
N TRP A 12 17.53 6.73 10.25
CA TRP A 12 16.28 7.31 10.77
C TRP A 12 16.57 8.71 11.35
N PRO A 13 15.70 9.70 11.15
CA PRO A 13 15.88 11.00 11.78
C PRO A 13 15.90 10.85 13.31
N VAL A 14 17.04 11.21 13.90
CA VAL A 14 17.24 11.25 15.35
C VAL A 14 16.56 12.50 15.89
N THR A 15 15.56 12.35 16.73
CA THR A 15 14.97 13.47 17.48
C THR A 15 15.89 13.85 18.64
N GLY A 16 16.46 15.06 18.65
CA GLY A 16 17.00 15.66 19.88
C GLY A 16 17.96 16.83 19.66
N GLY A 17 17.71 17.96 20.35
CA GLY A 17 18.69 19.03 20.51
C GLY A 17 18.11 20.37 21.00
N ASP A 18 18.06 20.53 22.32
CA ASP A 18 17.57 21.66 23.11
C ASP A 18 17.99 23.08 22.67
N VAL A 19 17.03 24.02 22.76
CA VAL A 19 17.30 25.42 23.07
C VAL A 19 16.40 25.85 24.23
N ALA A 20 17.00 26.03 25.40
CA ALA A 20 16.35 26.51 26.61
C ALA A 20 16.11 28.04 26.58
N ASN A 21 14.90 28.48 26.97
CA ASN A 21 14.66 29.48 28.03
C ASN A 21 13.17 29.88 28.13
N GLY A 22 12.59 29.80 29.34
CA GLY A 22 11.45 30.62 29.78
C GLY A 22 10.27 29.87 30.41
N ASP A 23 10.17 29.92 31.75
CA ASP A 23 9.10 29.39 32.60
C ASP A 23 7.67 29.81 32.23
N ALA A 24 6.70 28.88 32.30
CA ALA A 24 5.60 28.87 33.31
C ALA A 24 4.40 27.99 32.91
N THR A 25 4.16 26.94 33.72
CA THR A 25 2.88 26.34 34.13
C THR A 25 1.78 26.03 33.09
N GLY A 26 1.58 24.73 32.79
CA GLY A 26 0.32 24.21 32.24
C GLY A 26 0.47 22.91 31.44
N GLU A 27 -0.04 21.80 31.98
CA GLU A 27 -0.31 20.47 31.36
C GLU A 27 0.44 20.12 30.05
N GLY A 28 1.53 19.34 30.18
CA GLY A 28 2.35 18.90 29.05
C GLY A 28 1.63 17.93 28.12
N ARG A 29 1.29 18.41 26.92
CA ARG A 29 0.99 17.61 25.73
C ARG A 29 2.27 17.46 24.89
N SER A 30 2.51 16.31 24.27
CA SER A 30 3.58 16.20 23.27
C SER A 30 3.24 17.08 22.05
N ALA A 31 4.25 17.63 21.36
CA ALA A 31 4.06 18.46 20.17
C ALA A 31 3.48 17.70 18.95
N VAL A 32 3.14 16.42 19.09
CA VAL A 32 2.81 15.53 17.97
C VAL A 32 1.57 14.64 18.21
N GLY A 33 0.87 14.74 19.35
CA GLY A 33 -0.49 14.20 19.47
C GLY A 33 -0.69 12.68 19.27
N TRP A 34 0.36 11.85 19.34
CA TRP A 34 0.25 10.39 19.28
C TRP A 34 0.01 9.77 20.67
N PRO A 35 -0.84 8.73 20.81
CA PRO A 35 -0.96 7.98 22.05
C PRO A 35 0.28 7.08 22.25
N LEU A 36 1.00 7.29 23.36
CA LEU A 36 2.11 6.43 23.79
C LEU A 36 1.56 5.23 24.59
N GLY A 37 1.81 4.02 24.11
CA GLY A 37 1.63 2.79 24.89
C GLY A 37 2.55 2.80 26.12
N ARG A 38 2.00 2.50 27.30
CA ARG A 38 2.76 2.46 28.57
C ARG A 38 3.68 1.25 28.62
N GLY A 39 4.99 1.50 28.60
CA GLY A 39 6.02 0.55 29.02
C GLY A 39 6.97 1.24 30.00
N THR A 40 6.88 0.84 31.28
CA THR A 40 7.74 1.29 32.38
C THR A 40 9.12 0.62 32.33
N THR A 41 10.21 1.39 32.42
CA THR A 41 11.19 1.46 33.54
C THR A 41 12.51 2.11 33.10
N GLU A 42 12.98 3.09 33.87
CA GLU A 42 14.30 3.76 33.75
C GLU A 42 15.47 2.82 34.14
N PRO A 43 16.70 3.05 33.63
CA PRO A 43 17.90 2.38 34.12
C PRO A 43 18.71 3.29 35.08
N THR A 44 19.22 2.72 36.17
CA THR A 44 20.24 3.33 37.03
C THR A 44 21.46 2.41 37.18
N ASP A 45 22.63 2.95 36.84
CA ASP A 45 23.99 2.70 37.36
C ASP A 45 24.50 1.27 37.67
N GLY A 46 25.63 0.89 37.05
CA GLY A 46 26.48 -0.26 37.45
C GLY A 46 27.59 0.14 38.45
N PRO A 47 28.70 -0.61 38.60
CA PRO A 47 28.90 -2.07 38.52
C PRO A 47 29.60 -2.64 39.80
N SER A 48 29.55 -3.96 40.07
CA SER A 48 30.60 -4.65 40.87
C SER A 48 30.56 -6.20 40.81
N ASN A 49 31.77 -6.76 40.69
CA ASN A 49 32.31 -8.08 41.10
C ASN A 49 31.69 -9.44 40.71
N LEU A 50 32.46 -10.16 39.88
CA LEU A 50 33.01 -11.52 40.03
C LEU A 50 32.49 -12.41 41.19
N GLU A 51 31.94 -13.59 40.89
CA GLU A 51 32.54 -14.93 41.06
C GLU A 51 31.52 -16.07 40.73
N ARG A 52 32.08 -17.18 40.19
CA ARG A 52 31.60 -18.59 39.95
C ARG A 52 30.34 -19.05 40.73
N GLU A 53 29.50 -20.00 40.27
CA GLU A 53 29.78 -21.41 39.94
C GLU A 53 28.48 -22.14 39.47
N ASP A 54 28.62 -23.36 38.95
CA ASP A 54 27.62 -24.22 38.26
C ASP A 54 26.34 -24.60 39.04
N SER A 55 25.22 -24.83 38.32
CA SER A 55 24.46 -26.09 38.43
C SER A 55 23.25 -26.15 37.49
N VAL A 56 23.12 -27.31 36.83
CA VAL A 56 21.97 -27.76 36.05
C VAL A 56 20.90 -28.28 37.02
N SER A 57 19.65 -27.86 36.83
CA SER A 57 18.47 -28.60 37.33
C SER A 57 17.29 -28.44 36.39
N THR A 58 16.80 -29.59 35.96
CA THR A 58 15.52 -29.88 35.32
C THR A 58 14.32 -29.36 36.10
N GLY A 59 13.30 -28.89 35.40
CA GLY A 59 11.98 -28.57 35.97
C GLY A 59 10.95 -28.30 34.88
N ASP A 60 10.08 -29.28 34.64
CA ASP A 60 8.81 -29.17 33.91
C ASP A 60 7.91 -28.11 34.55
N GLY A 61 7.18 -27.34 33.72
CA GLY A 61 6.04 -26.55 34.19
C GLY A 61 5.60 -25.38 33.30
N ALA A 62 4.40 -25.56 32.72
CA ALA A 62 3.39 -24.57 32.33
C ALA A 62 3.50 -23.82 30.97
N ALA A 63 2.48 -24.10 30.14
CA ALA A 63 1.95 -23.27 29.04
C ALA A 63 1.42 -21.91 29.58
N GLU A 64 1.25 -20.80 28.85
CA GLU A 64 1.16 -20.42 27.42
C GLU A 64 1.90 -19.06 27.21
N PRO A 65 1.98 -18.50 25.98
CA PRO A 65 0.90 -17.61 25.54
C PRO A 65 0.44 -17.83 24.10
N THR A 66 -0.86 -17.63 23.89
CA THR A 66 -1.56 -17.51 22.62
C THR A 66 -0.92 -16.44 21.72
N ALA A 67 -0.40 -16.84 20.56
CA ALA A 67 0.12 -15.95 19.54
C ALA A 67 -0.74 -16.05 18.27
N ASN A 68 -1.04 -14.87 17.73
CA ASN A 68 -1.83 -14.55 16.54
C ASN A 68 -1.83 -15.61 15.43
N ALA A 69 -3.01 -15.84 14.86
CA ALA A 69 -3.19 -16.66 13.67
C ALA A 69 -2.32 -16.11 12.52
N HIS A 70 -1.19 -16.77 12.27
CA HIS A 70 -0.35 -16.55 11.11
C HIS A 70 -1.17 -16.91 9.86
N VAL A 71 -1.38 -15.96 8.96
CA VAL A 71 -2.00 -16.22 7.65
C VAL A 71 -0.87 -16.41 6.66
N ASP A 72 -0.64 -17.66 6.24
CA ASP A 72 0.40 -18.00 5.27
C ASP A 72 0.13 -17.31 3.92
N THR A 73 1.08 -16.50 3.45
CA THR A 73 1.04 -15.85 2.11
C THR A 73 1.56 -16.79 1.02
N ALA A 74 1.15 -16.63 -0.25
CA ALA A 74 1.70 -17.46 -1.34
C ALA A 74 3.22 -17.30 -1.51
N SER A 75 3.79 -16.17 -1.06
CA SER A 75 5.25 -15.97 -1.04
C SER A 75 5.96 -16.80 0.04
N GLU A 76 5.28 -17.19 1.11
CA GLU A 76 5.84 -17.98 2.22
C GLU A 76 5.59 -19.49 2.03
N LEU A 77 4.54 -19.87 1.30
CA LEU A 77 4.18 -21.27 1.01
C LEU A 77 5.21 -22.01 0.14
N THR A 78 6.16 -21.30 -0.47
CA THR A 78 7.30 -21.89 -1.19
C THR A 78 8.34 -22.49 -0.23
N ASP A 79 8.38 -22.07 1.03
CA ASP A 79 9.47 -22.33 1.98
C ASP A 79 9.01 -22.85 3.36
N PHE A 80 8.15 -23.89 3.47
CA PHE A 80 8.19 -24.78 4.67
C PHE A 80 7.43 -26.13 4.51
N SER A 81 7.83 -27.11 5.33
CA SER A 81 7.26 -28.46 5.49
C SER A 81 6.03 -28.44 6.41
N MET A 82 4.85 -28.84 5.93
CA MET A 82 3.60 -28.87 6.70
C MET A 82 3.12 -30.31 7.00
N SER A 83 2.74 -30.56 8.25
CA SER A 83 2.15 -31.81 8.76
C SER A 83 0.62 -31.73 8.84
N GLY A 84 -0.09 -32.67 8.21
CA GLY A 84 -1.55 -32.80 8.16
C GLY A 84 -1.99 -33.90 7.18
N PRO A 85 -3.29 -34.17 6.91
CA PRO A 85 -3.74 -35.28 6.06
C PRO A 85 -3.37 -35.14 4.56
N LEU A 86 -2.72 -34.03 4.20
CA LEU A 86 -2.08 -33.76 2.90
C LEU A 86 -0.55 -34.00 2.93
N ALA A 87 0.00 -34.45 4.05
CA ALA A 87 1.44 -34.70 4.23
C ALA A 87 1.97 -35.89 3.42
N ASP A 88 1.10 -36.67 2.77
CA ASP A 88 1.51 -37.83 1.98
C ASP A 88 1.85 -37.49 0.51
N MET A 89 2.05 -36.20 0.21
CA MET A 89 2.40 -35.71 -1.12
C MET A 89 3.73 -34.94 -1.10
N ASP A 90 4.82 -35.63 -0.72
CA ASP A 90 6.21 -35.13 -0.61
C ASP A 90 6.88 -34.72 -1.94
N THR A 91 6.11 -34.45 -2.98
CA THR A 91 6.67 -34.04 -4.27
C THR A 91 6.54 -32.52 -4.44
N PRO A 92 7.61 -31.84 -4.89
CA PRO A 92 7.55 -30.42 -5.24
C PRO A 92 6.39 -30.09 -6.20
N ILE A 93 6.03 -31.02 -7.09
CA ILE A 93 4.91 -30.86 -8.02
C ILE A 93 3.54 -30.87 -7.32
N ALA A 94 3.36 -31.64 -6.25
CA ALA A 94 2.10 -31.68 -5.51
C ALA A 94 1.93 -30.45 -4.61
N ARG A 95 3.02 -29.90 -4.05
CA ARG A 95 3.00 -28.61 -3.34
C ARG A 95 2.64 -27.47 -4.30
N GLU A 96 3.29 -27.42 -5.46
CA GLU A 96 2.98 -26.43 -6.49
C GLU A 96 1.53 -26.56 -7.00
N ALA A 97 1.05 -27.80 -7.20
CA ALA A 97 -0.32 -28.06 -7.58
C ALA A 97 -1.33 -27.65 -6.49
N ALA A 98 -1.02 -27.85 -5.21
CA ALA A 98 -1.86 -27.43 -4.10
C ALA A 98 -1.93 -25.90 -3.98
N VAL A 99 -0.80 -25.19 -4.13
CA VAL A 99 -0.75 -23.73 -4.20
C VAL A 99 -1.54 -23.23 -5.40
N ALA A 100 -1.37 -23.85 -6.57
CA ALA A 100 -2.15 -23.50 -7.76
C ALA A 100 -3.66 -23.74 -7.58
N LEU A 101 -4.07 -24.84 -6.94
CA LEU A 101 -5.48 -25.12 -6.62
C LEU A 101 -6.06 -24.15 -5.59
N MET A 102 -5.30 -23.79 -4.55
CA MET A 102 -5.71 -22.78 -3.57
C MET A 102 -5.80 -21.38 -4.19
N ALA A 103 -4.85 -21.04 -5.05
CA ALA A 103 -4.89 -19.83 -5.86
C ALA A 103 -6.12 -19.79 -6.75
N VAL A 104 -6.48 -20.90 -7.41
CA VAL A 104 -7.71 -21.03 -8.21
C VAL A 104 -8.96 -20.89 -7.33
N GLY A 105 -8.99 -21.50 -6.14
CA GLY A 105 -10.11 -21.35 -5.20
C GLY A 105 -10.28 -19.92 -4.67
N ARG A 106 -9.18 -19.26 -4.28
CA ARG A 106 -9.18 -17.85 -3.84
C ARG A 106 -9.48 -16.88 -4.97
N ARG A 107 -9.13 -17.19 -6.21
CA ARG A 107 -9.54 -16.42 -7.41
C ARG A 107 -11.05 -16.35 -7.59
N THR A 108 -11.78 -17.36 -7.11
CA THR A 108 -13.23 -17.46 -7.31
C THR A 108 -14.07 -16.98 -6.13
N SER A 109 -13.46 -16.73 -4.96
CA SER A 109 -14.21 -16.21 -3.81
C SER A 109 -14.37 -14.70 -3.92
N PRO A 110 -15.61 -14.16 -3.85
CA PRO A 110 -15.82 -12.72 -3.88
C PRO A 110 -15.11 -12.04 -2.70
N MET A 111 -14.52 -10.87 -2.97
CA MET A 111 -13.91 -10.05 -1.93
C MET A 111 -15.00 -9.25 -1.18
N PRO A 112 -14.80 -8.97 0.12
CA PRO A 112 -15.74 -8.15 0.87
C PRO A 112 -15.78 -6.72 0.30
N ARG A 113 -16.98 -6.14 0.24
CA ARG A 113 -17.20 -4.75 -0.20
C ARG A 113 -17.10 -3.81 1.00
N PRO A 114 -16.41 -2.68 0.89
CA PRO A 114 -16.40 -1.68 1.95
C PRO A 114 -17.78 -1.01 2.10
N ASP A 115 -18.08 -0.49 3.29
CA ASP A 115 -19.36 0.19 3.57
C ASP A 115 -19.54 1.51 2.79
N ARG A 116 -18.45 2.07 2.28
CA ARG A 116 -18.40 3.28 1.46
C ARG A 116 -17.28 3.18 0.44
N THR A 117 -17.38 3.92 -0.65
CA THR A 117 -16.30 4.07 -1.64
C THR A 117 -15.00 4.48 -0.95
N ARG A 118 -13.93 3.73 -1.19
CA ARG A 118 -12.59 4.04 -0.68
C ARG A 118 -11.78 4.74 -1.78
N VAL A 119 -11.42 6.00 -1.57
CA VAL A 119 -10.59 6.77 -2.52
C VAL A 119 -9.12 6.72 -2.10
N MET A 120 -8.36 5.85 -2.75
CA MET A 120 -6.96 5.57 -2.45
C MET A 120 -6.02 6.25 -3.47
N VAL A 121 -5.10 7.06 -2.97
CA VAL A 121 -4.07 7.72 -3.77
C VAL A 121 -2.81 6.87 -3.77
N VAL A 122 -2.36 6.44 -4.95
CA VAL A 122 -1.14 5.65 -5.10
C VAL A 122 0.04 6.61 -5.31
N ALA A 123 0.78 6.90 -4.24
CA ALA A 123 1.80 7.94 -4.25
C ALA A 123 3.17 7.46 -3.74
N ASN A 124 4.21 7.92 -4.43
CA ASN A 124 5.61 7.84 -4.03
C ASN A 124 6.45 8.77 -4.91
N GLN A 125 7.37 9.51 -4.30
CA GLN A 125 8.21 10.52 -4.94
C GLN A 125 9.33 9.92 -5.83
N LYS A 126 9.61 8.62 -5.74
CA LYS A 126 10.59 7.96 -6.61
C LYS A 126 9.91 7.41 -7.88
N GLY A 127 10.52 7.67 -9.04
CA GLY A 127 10.15 7.01 -10.29
C GLY A 127 10.51 5.52 -10.29
N GLY A 128 9.70 4.68 -10.92
CA GLY A 128 10.02 3.25 -11.08
C GLY A 128 9.81 2.36 -9.85
N VAL A 129 9.15 2.85 -8.79
CA VAL A 129 8.79 2.04 -7.60
C VAL A 129 7.52 1.21 -7.78
N GLY A 130 6.94 1.19 -8.99
CA GLY A 130 5.73 0.42 -9.28
C GLY A 130 4.42 1.08 -8.86
N LYS A 131 4.29 2.42 -8.89
CA LYS A 131 3.02 3.13 -8.67
C LYS A 131 1.94 2.70 -9.67
N THR A 132 2.10 3.05 -10.93
CA THR A 132 1.18 2.68 -12.01
C THR A 132 0.97 1.17 -12.08
N THR A 133 2.05 0.39 -11.99
CA THR A 133 2.00 -1.07 -11.96
C THR A 133 1.12 -1.58 -10.82
N THR A 134 1.23 -1.00 -9.64
CA THR A 134 0.38 -1.31 -8.49
C THR A 134 -1.05 -0.90 -8.76
N THR A 135 -1.28 0.34 -9.21
CA THR A 135 -2.61 0.88 -9.45
C THR A 135 -3.42 -0.02 -10.37
N VAL A 136 -2.89 -0.37 -11.54
CA VAL A 136 -3.64 -1.12 -12.55
C VAL A 136 -3.83 -2.59 -12.17
N ASN A 137 -2.82 -3.24 -11.58
CA ASN A 137 -2.93 -4.65 -11.21
C ASN A 137 -3.79 -4.86 -9.96
N LEU A 138 -3.74 -3.94 -9.00
CA LEU A 138 -4.65 -3.94 -7.86
C LEU A 138 -6.09 -3.71 -8.33
N ALA A 139 -6.32 -2.74 -9.22
CA ALA A 139 -7.64 -2.48 -9.79
C ALA A 139 -8.22 -3.72 -10.50
N ALA A 140 -7.41 -4.34 -11.37
CA ALA A 140 -7.79 -5.56 -12.06
C ALA A 140 -8.09 -6.70 -11.08
N ALA A 141 -7.26 -6.90 -10.05
CA ALA A 141 -7.44 -7.95 -9.04
C ALA A 141 -8.71 -7.77 -8.21
N LEU A 142 -9.04 -6.54 -7.80
CA LEU A 142 -10.29 -6.21 -7.13
C LEU A 142 -11.49 -6.44 -8.07
N ALA A 143 -11.39 -5.99 -9.34
CA ALA A 143 -12.46 -6.10 -10.33
C ALA A 143 -12.82 -7.56 -10.69
N VAL A 144 -11.82 -8.42 -10.95
CA VAL A 144 -12.08 -9.86 -11.21
C VAL A 144 -12.67 -10.57 -10.01
N SER A 145 -12.53 -10.00 -8.81
CA SER A 145 -13.07 -10.52 -7.55
C SER A 145 -14.45 -9.97 -7.21
N GLY A 146 -15.11 -9.27 -8.15
CA GLY A 146 -16.50 -8.83 -8.06
C GLY A 146 -16.71 -7.44 -7.46
N LEU A 147 -15.63 -6.65 -7.31
CA LEU A 147 -15.68 -5.26 -6.86
C LEU A 147 -15.75 -4.29 -8.04
N LYS A 148 -16.34 -3.12 -7.80
CA LYS A 148 -16.42 -2.02 -8.78
C LYS A 148 -15.29 -1.02 -8.51
N VAL A 149 -14.44 -0.79 -9.50
CA VAL A 149 -13.22 0.01 -9.34
C VAL A 149 -13.12 1.07 -10.42
N LEU A 150 -12.84 2.31 -10.01
CA LEU A 150 -12.44 3.39 -10.91
C LEU A 150 -10.93 3.65 -10.76
N VAL A 151 -10.19 3.67 -11.86
CA VAL A 151 -8.82 4.17 -11.89
C VAL A 151 -8.80 5.60 -12.44
N VAL A 152 -8.12 6.52 -11.77
CA VAL A 152 -7.88 7.87 -12.29
C VAL A 152 -6.39 7.98 -12.60
N ASP A 153 -6.05 8.06 -13.89
CA ASP A 153 -4.67 8.32 -14.31
C ASP A 153 -4.40 9.82 -14.19
N LEU A 154 -3.43 10.21 -13.36
CA LEU A 154 -3.03 11.60 -13.16
C LEU A 154 -1.56 11.83 -13.54
N ASP A 155 -0.90 10.84 -14.13
CA ASP A 155 0.46 10.99 -14.65
C ASP A 155 0.38 11.46 -16.11
N PRO A 156 0.98 12.61 -16.49
CA PRO A 156 1.02 13.06 -17.88
C PRO A 156 1.62 12.06 -18.88
N GLN A 157 2.29 11.00 -18.40
CA GLN A 157 2.76 9.89 -19.24
C GLN A 157 1.66 8.91 -19.67
N GLY A 158 0.47 8.94 -19.06
CA GLY A 158 -0.66 8.07 -19.45
C GLY A 158 -0.39 6.57 -19.26
N ASN A 159 0.51 6.21 -18.34
CA ASN A 159 0.96 4.82 -18.20
C ASN A 159 -0.16 3.90 -17.69
N ALA A 160 -1.07 4.39 -16.84
CA ALA A 160 -2.17 3.57 -16.32
C ALA A 160 -3.21 3.37 -17.42
N SER A 161 -3.51 4.44 -18.18
CA SER A 161 -4.36 4.41 -19.37
C SER A 161 -3.86 3.37 -20.38
N THR A 162 -2.55 3.40 -20.69
CA THR A 162 -1.89 2.42 -21.57
C THR A 162 -2.03 0.99 -21.05
N ALA A 163 -1.72 0.75 -19.77
CA ALA A 163 -1.72 -0.60 -19.20
C ALA A 163 -3.13 -1.20 -19.05
N LEU A 164 -4.16 -0.36 -19.05
CA LEU A 164 -5.57 -0.77 -19.08
C LEU A 164 -6.14 -0.83 -20.50
N GLY A 165 -5.36 -0.53 -21.55
CA GLY A 165 -5.85 -0.55 -22.92
C GLY A 165 -6.87 0.54 -23.24
N ILE A 166 -6.86 1.65 -22.48
CA ILE A 166 -7.76 2.79 -22.67
C ILE A 166 -7.16 3.77 -23.66
N ASP A 167 -8.01 4.28 -24.56
CA ASP A 167 -7.59 5.29 -25.54
C ASP A 167 -7.36 6.64 -24.86
N HIS A 168 -6.22 7.26 -25.14
CA HIS A 168 -5.69 8.42 -24.42
C HIS A 168 -4.84 9.35 -25.30
N HIS A 169 -5.15 9.44 -26.59
CA HIS A 169 -4.52 10.42 -27.47
C HIS A 169 -5.07 11.85 -27.24
N ALA A 170 -4.34 12.88 -27.67
CA ALA A 170 -4.63 14.30 -27.37
C ALA A 170 -6.06 14.78 -27.75
N GLU A 171 -6.73 14.13 -28.69
CA GLU A 171 -8.09 14.50 -29.12
C GLU A 171 -9.21 13.92 -28.23
N ILE A 172 -8.88 13.04 -27.27
CA ILE A 172 -9.86 12.41 -26.37
C ILE A 172 -9.95 13.20 -25.06
N PRO A 173 -11.18 13.50 -24.60
CA PRO A 173 -11.39 14.07 -23.27
C PRO A 173 -10.78 13.21 -22.16
N SER A 174 -10.13 13.84 -21.20
CA SER A 174 -9.32 13.20 -20.17
C SER A 174 -9.47 13.87 -18.81
N ILE A 175 -8.68 13.43 -17.83
CA ILE A 175 -8.62 14.09 -16.52
C ILE A 175 -8.26 15.58 -16.63
N TYR A 176 -7.59 16.00 -17.71
CA TYR A 176 -7.32 17.41 -18.00
C TYR A 176 -8.61 18.23 -18.05
N ASP A 177 -9.63 17.77 -18.78
CA ASP A 177 -10.90 18.48 -18.95
C ASP A 177 -11.64 18.64 -17.62
N VAL A 178 -11.49 17.67 -16.71
CA VAL A 178 -12.10 17.73 -15.38
C VAL A 178 -11.38 18.76 -14.50
N ILE A 179 -10.05 18.76 -14.52
CA ILE A 179 -9.23 19.56 -13.59
C ILE A 179 -9.00 20.99 -14.09
N VAL A 180 -8.78 21.18 -15.38
CA VAL A 180 -8.48 22.49 -15.97
C VAL A 180 -9.77 23.16 -16.46
N GLU A 181 -10.57 22.46 -17.28
CA GLU A 181 -11.78 23.01 -17.90
C GLU A 181 -13.05 22.92 -17.02
N GLU A 182 -12.97 22.25 -15.87
CA GLU A 182 -14.12 21.99 -14.97
C GLU A 182 -15.28 21.24 -15.65
N GLY A 183 -14.97 20.38 -16.62
CA GLY A 183 -15.92 19.46 -17.23
C GLY A 183 -16.39 18.35 -16.27
N PRO A 184 -17.55 17.74 -16.53
CA PRO A 184 -18.04 16.63 -15.71
C PRO A 184 -17.20 15.37 -15.95
N MET A 185 -16.79 14.70 -14.87
CA MET A 185 -15.97 13.49 -14.95
C MET A 185 -16.70 12.33 -15.67
N SER A 186 -18.03 12.31 -15.66
CA SER A 186 -18.83 11.32 -16.40
C SER A 186 -18.57 11.32 -17.90
N ASP A 187 -18.13 12.44 -18.48
CA ASP A 187 -17.88 12.57 -19.92
C ASP A 187 -16.53 11.97 -20.33
N VAL A 188 -15.64 11.71 -19.35
CA VAL A 188 -14.27 11.21 -19.58
C VAL A 188 -14.05 9.80 -19.05
N VAL A 189 -14.95 9.29 -18.21
CA VAL A 189 -14.87 7.91 -17.68
C VAL A 189 -15.11 6.91 -18.81
N GLN A 190 -14.17 5.99 -18.98
CA GLN A 190 -14.23 4.92 -19.95
C GLN A 190 -14.27 3.55 -19.26
N LYS A 191 -15.04 2.60 -19.78
CA LYS A 191 -15.03 1.22 -19.29
C LYS A 191 -13.79 0.52 -19.83
N VAL A 192 -13.11 -0.25 -18.98
CA VAL A 192 -11.98 -1.08 -19.40
C VAL A 192 -12.50 -2.36 -20.04
N ASP A 193 -12.04 -2.66 -21.25
CA ASP A 193 -12.38 -3.90 -21.95
C ASP A 193 -11.89 -5.13 -21.14
N GLU A 194 -12.54 -6.27 -21.30
CA GLU A 194 -12.28 -7.52 -20.55
C GLU A 194 -12.73 -7.54 -19.07
N PHE A 195 -13.13 -6.40 -18.48
CA PHE A 195 -13.59 -6.33 -17.10
C PHE A 195 -15.03 -5.81 -16.98
N ASP A 196 -15.85 -6.46 -16.14
CA ASP A 196 -17.23 -6.01 -15.89
C ASP A 196 -17.31 -4.83 -14.92
N GLY A 197 -16.38 -4.78 -13.96
CA GLY A 197 -16.38 -3.82 -12.85
C GLY A 197 -15.17 -2.90 -12.81
N LEU A 198 -14.55 -2.58 -13.95
CA LEU A 198 -13.38 -1.70 -14.01
C LEU A 198 -13.58 -0.56 -15.01
N TRP A 199 -13.31 0.65 -14.54
CA TRP A 199 -13.37 1.88 -15.32
C TRP A 199 -12.08 2.68 -15.15
N CYS A 200 -11.82 3.59 -16.08
CA CYS A 200 -10.66 4.45 -16.07
C CYS A 200 -11.02 5.87 -16.53
N VAL A 201 -10.49 6.87 -15.83
CA VAL A 201 -10.35 8.24 -16.36
C VAL A 201 -8.93 8.37 -16.92
N PRO A 202 -8.77 8.57 -18.23
CA PRO A 202 -7.44 8.59 -18.84
C PRO A 202 -6.69 9.89 -18.59
N ALA A 203 -5.38 9.85 -18.81
CA ALA A 203 -4.52 11.03 -18.92
C ALA A 203 -3.97 11.15 -20.34
N THR A 204 -4.06 12.35 -20.92
CA THR A 204 -3.43 12.68 -22.22
C THR A 204 -2.17 13.52 -22.00
N ILE A 205 -1.42 13.73 -23.08
CA ILE A 205 -0.24 14.59 -23.08
C ILE A 205 -0.53 16.04 -22.66
N ASP A 206 -1.79 16.50 -22.80
CA ASP A 206 -2.20 17.86 -22.39
C ASP A 206 -2.06 18.08 -20.89
N LEU A 207 -2.11 17.00 -20.09
CA LEU A 207 -1.89 17.05 -18.65
C LEU A 207 -0.49 17.56 -18.27
N ALA A 208 0.50 17.46 -19.18
CA ALA A 208 1.82 18.05 -18.96
C ALA A 208 1.77 19.59 -18.89
N GLY A 209 0.84 20.23 -19.61
CA GLY A 209 0.59 21.67 -19.55
C GLY A 209 -0.22 22.11 -18.33
N ALA A 210 -1.05 21.21 -17.78
CA ALA A 210 -1.98 21.50 -16.70
C ALA A 210 -1.30 22.08 -15.45
N GLU A 211 -0.09 21.65 -15.10
CA GLU A 211 0.62 22.19 -13.93
C GLU A 211 0.87 23.70 -14.03
N ILE A 212 1.12 24.21 -15.23
CA ILE A 212 1.37 25.64 -15.46
C ILE A 212 0.04 26.41 -15.41
N GLU A 213 -0.99 25.87 -16.06
CA GLU A 213 -2.31 26.51 -16.14
C GLU A 213 -2.98 26.61 -14.78
N LEU A 214 -2.89 25.54 -13.98
CA LEU A 214 -3.42 25.45 -12.63
C LEU A 214 -2.91 26.57 -11.72
N VAL A 215 -1.70 27.10 -11.92
CA VAL A 215 -1.16 28.19 -11.10
C VAL A 215 -2.10 29.40 -11.06
N SER A 216 -2.76 29.71 -12.16
CA SER A 216 -3.64 30.88 -12.27
C SER A 216 -5.07 30.63 -11.78
N LEU A 217 -5.43 29.36 -11.55
CA LEU A 217 -6.79 28.95 -11.27
C LEU A 217 -7.12 29.05 -9.77
N VAL A 218 -8.39 29.37 -9.49
CA VAL A 218 -8.92 29.40 -8.12
C VAL A 218 -9.14 27.98 -7.63
N ALA A 219 -8.83 27.74 -6.34
CA ALA A 219 -8.95 26.44 -5.69
C ALA A 219 -8.24 25.32 -6.47
N ARG A 220 -7.13 25.67 -7.12
CA ARG A 220 -6.36 24.79 -8.00
C ARG A 220 -5.91 23.49 -7.33
N GLU A 221 -5.76 23.48 -6.01
CA GLU A 221 -5.38 22.29 -5.23
C GLU A 221 -6.52 21.29 -5.01
N SER A 222 -7.79 21.69 -5.19
CA SER A 222 -8.96 20.87 -4.86
C SER A 222 -9.88 20.56 -6.06
N ARG A 223 -9.42 20.83 -7.28
CA ARG A 223 -10.22 20.65 -8.50
C ARG A 223 -10.53 19.19 -8.77
N MET A 224 -9.56 18.29 -8.61
CA MET A 224 -9.81 16.86 -8.73
C MET A 224 -10.85 16.39 -7.71
N ARG A 225 -10.71 16.80 -6.43
CA ARG A 225 -11.69 16.50 -5.37
C ARG A 225 -13.10 16.93 -5.77
N LYS A 226 -13.26 18.14 -6.29
CA LYS A 226 -14.56 18.67 -6.73
C LYS A 226 -15.16 17.80 -7.83
N GLY A 227 -14.40 17.52 -8.89
CA GLY A 227 -14.86 16.69 -10.01
C GLY A 227 -15.23 15.27 -9.58
N LEU A 228 -14.39 14.64 -8.75
CA LEU A 228 -14.64 13.29 -8.23
C LEU A 228 -15.88 13.24 -7.33
N GLN A 229 -16.02 14.19 -6.40
CA GLN A 229 -17.20 14.25 -5.51
C GLN A 229 -18.50 14.46 -6.29
N GLN A 230 -18.48 15.29 -7.34
CA GLN A 230 -19.64 15.49 -8.20
C GLN A 230 -20.01 14.22 -8.96
N HIS A 231 -19.03 13.43 -9.41
CA HIS A 231 -19.26 12.17 -10.08
C HIS A 231 -19.79 11.09 -9.13
N LEU A 232 -19.17 10.92 -7.97
CA LEU A 232 -19.59 9.95 -6.95
C LEU A 232 -20.98 10.26 -6.34
N ALA A 233 -21.48 11.48 -6.51
CA ALA A 233 -22.82 11.87 -6.07
C ALA A 233 -23.93 11.52 -7.08
N GLN A 234 -23.60 10.98 -8.25
CA GLN A 234 -24.59 10.53 -9.25
C GLN A 234 -25.21 9.19 -8.83
N ASP A 235 -26.52 9.03 -9.02
CA ASP A 235 -27.28 7.86 -8.53
C ASP A 235 -26.85 6.52 -9.17
N ASP A 236 -26.26 6.56 -10.36
CA ASP A 236 -25.81 5.40 -11.14
C ASP A 236 -24.33 5.05 -10.91
N VAL A 237 -23.64 5.79 -10.04
CA VAL A 237 -22.23 5.60 -9.72
C VAL A 237 -22.07 4.92 -8.36
N ASP A 238 -21.56 3.68 -8.35
CA ASP A 238 -21.45 2.86 -7.14
C ASP A 238 -20.11 2.11 -7.06
N TYR A 239 -18.99 2.82 -7.23
CA TYR A 239 -17.67 2.23 -7.06
C TYR A 239 -17.39 1.83 -5.61
N ASP A 240 -16.83 0.63 -5.41
CA ASP A 240 -16.29 0.19 -4.13
C ASP A 240 -14.94 0.87 -3.86
N TYR A 241 -14.13 1.04 -4.91
CA TYR A 241 -12.78 1.62 -4.84
C TYR A 241 -12.55 2.65 -5.95
N VAL A 242 -11.85 3.74 -5.62
CA VAL A 242 -11.25 4.67 -6.57
C VAL A 242 -9.75 4.68 -6.32
N LEU A 243 -8.95 4.31 -7.32
CA LEU A 243 -7.49 4.31 -7.25
C LEU A 243 -6.93 5.44 -8.11
N ILE A 244 -6.13 6.33 -7.53
CA ILE A 244 -5.60 7.51 -8.22
C ILE A 244 -4.10 7.31 -8.45
N ASP A 245 -3.68 7.19 -9.71
CA ASP A 245 -2.27 7.02 -10.08
C ASP A 245 -1.56 8.36 -10.16
N CYS A 246 -0.58 8.58 -9.28
CA CYS A 246 0.14 9.85 -9.22
C CYS A 246 1.41 9.87 -10.07
N PRO A 247 1.79 11.04 -10.63
CA PRO A 247 3.10 11.24 -11.22
C PRO A 247 4.22 11.13 -10.15
N PRO A 248 5.49 10.94 -10.56
CA PRO A 248 6.61 10.82 -9.62
C PRO A 248 7.02 12.15 -8.95
N SER A 249 6.53 13.30 -9.42
CA SER A 249 6.84 14.62 -8.88
C SER A 249 5.82 15.06 -7.81
N LEU A 250 6.25 15.93 -6.89
CA LEU A 250 5.33 16.61 -5.97
C LEU A 250 4.88 17.95 -6.55
N GLY A 251 4.19 17.89 -7.69
CA GLY A 251 3.60 19.05 -8.36
C GLY A 251 2.13 19.27 -7.97
N LEU A 252 1.47 20.22 -8.66
CA LEU A 252 0.05 20.52 -8.42
C LEU A 252 -0.86 19.33 -8.73
N LEU A 253 -0.47 18.44 -9.64
CA LEU A 253 -1.21 17.21 -9.92
C LEU A 253 -1.21 16.27 -8.71
N THR A 254 -0.04 15.98 -8.14
CA THR A 254 0.06 15.16 -6.92
C THR A 254 -0.66 15.80 -5.72
N VAL A 255 -0.61 17.13 -5.59
CA VAL A 255 -1.41 17.83 -4.56
C VAL A 255 -2.91 17.62 -4.80
N ASN A 256 -3.38 17.76 -6.04
CA ASN A 256 -4.78 17.48 -6.38
C ASN A 256 -5.17 16.05 -6.02
N ALA A 257 -4.33 15.07 -6.34
CA ALA A 257 -4.55 13.68 -5.98
C ALA A 257 -4.73 13.50 -4.48
N LEU A 258 -3.79 13.99 -3.68
CA LEU A 258 -3.81 13.88 -2.22
C LEU A 258 -4.98 14.65 -1.57
N VAL A 259 -5.45 15.74 -2.18
CA VAL A 259 -6.63 16.48 -1.69
C VAL A 259 -7.93 15.78 -2.05
N GLY A 260 -7.99 15.09 -3.19
CA GLY A 260 -9.17 14.34 -3.63
C GLY A 260 -9.27 12.93 -3.05
N GLY A 261 -8.19 12.39 -2.48
CA GLY A 261 -8.20 11.10 -1.78
C GLY A 261 -8.65 11.17 -0.33
N ASP A 262 -9.15 10.04 0.17
CA ASP A 262 -9.38 9.81 1.60
C ASP A 262 -8.16 9.16 2.25
N GLU A 263 -7.43 8.36 1.49
CA GLU A 263 -6.29 7.60 1.98
C GLU A 263 -5.18 7.45 0.95
N VAL A 264 -3.98 7.09 1.42
CA VAL A 264 -2.78 6.92 0.60
C VAL A 264 -2.29 5.48 0.68
N LEU A 265 -2.05 4.90 -0.49
CA LEU A 265 -1.33 3.66 -0.69
C LEU A 265 0.10 3.97 -1.17
N ILE A 266 1.10 3.53 -0.43
CA ILE A 266 2.52 3.78 -0.72
C ILE A 266 3.19 2.49 -1.20
N PRO A 267 3.48 2.35 -2.51
CA PRO A 267 4.35 1.27 -2.99
C PRO A 267 5.80 1.61 -2.70
N ILE A 268 6.52 0.71 -2.03
CA ILE A 268 7.92 0.88 -1.64
C ILE A 268 8.75 -0.21 -2.31
N GLN A 269 9.77 0.20 -3.07
CA GLN A 269 10.76 -0.72 -3.62
C GLN A 269 11.81 -1.00 -2.54
N CYS A 270 12.03 -2.28 -2.18
CA CYS A 270 12.95 -2.69 -1.11
C CYS A 270 14.44 -2.58 -1.52
N GLU A 271 14.91 -1.37 -1.77
CA GLU A 271 16.29 -1.04 -2.15
C GLU A 271 16.90 0.01 -1.20
N TYR A 272 18.20 0.29 -1.35
CA TYR A 272 18.97 1.13 -0.42
C TYR A 272 18.33 2.51 -0.12
N TYR A 273 17.78 3.18 -1.13
CA TYR A 273 17.17 4.50 -0.99
C TYR A 273 15.68 4.48 -0.59
N ALA A 274 15.12 3.32 -0.24
CA ALA A 274 13.70 3.16 0.07
C ALA A 274 13.26 4.07 1.23
N LEU A 275 14.04 4.08 2.31
CA LEU A 275 13.67 4.78 3.55
C LEU A 275 13.82 6.30 3.45
N GLU A 276 14.81 6.77 2.70
CA GLU A 276 15.00 8.20 2.46
C GLU A 276 13.84 8.77 1.64
N GLY A 277 13.49 8.11 0.53
CA GLY A 277 12.35 8.52 -0.31
C GLY A 277 11.01 8.46 0.42
N LEU A 278 10.84 7.46 1.30
CA LEU A 278 9.66 7.36 2.16
C LEU A 278 9.56 8.55 3.12
N SER A 279 10.64 8.92 3.79
CA SER A 279 10.65 10.04 4.75
C SER A 279 10.24 11.36 4.09
N GLN A 280 10.74 11.63 2.88
CA GLN A 280 10.35 12.83 2.12
C GLN A 280 8.87 12.80 1.73
N LEU A 281 8.35 11.66 1.29
CA LEU A 281 6.93 11.49 0.98
C LEU A 281 6.04 11.76 2.20
N LEU A 282 6.39 11.23 3.37
CA LEU A 282 5.62 11.44 4.61
C LEU A 282 5.52 12.92 4.98
N ASN A 283 6.64 13.65 4.92
CA ASN A 283 6.64 15.09 5.17
C ASN A 283 5.68 15.84 4.23
N ASN A 284 5.63 15.43 2.97
CA ASN A 284 4.74 16.04 1.98
C ASN A 284 3.26 15.73 2.27
N ILE A 285 2.95 14.48 2.61
CA ILE A 285 1.60 14.07 3.01
C ILE A 285 1.17 14.86 4.26
N ASP A 286 2.05 15.02 5.25
CA ASP A 286 1.77 15.80 6.47
C ASP A 286 1.49 17.27 6.17
N MET A 287 2.23 17.88 5.24
CA MET A 287 1.95 19.26 4.80
C MET A 287 0.57 19.38 4.15
N VAL A 288 0.20 18.44 3.26
CA VAL A 288 -1.13 18.42 2.64
C VAL A 288 -2.20 18.19 3.70
N ARG A 289 -1.98 17.27 4.63
CA ARG A 289 -2.92 16.99 5.72
C ARG A 289 -3.16 18.20 6.61
N ALA A 290 -2.11 18.92 6.98
CA ALA A 290 -2.21 20.09 7.86
C ALA A 290 -3.00 21.26 7.22
N HIS A 291 -2.85 21.45 5.90
CA HIS A 291 -3.31 22.68 5.24
C HIS A 291 -4.50 22.48 4.29
N LEU A 292 -4.66 21.29 3.70
CA LEU A 292 -5.59 21.06 2.59
C LEU A 292 -6.56 19.89 2.81
N ASN A 293 -6.10 18.78 3.42
CA ASN A 293 -6.93 17.58 3.60
C ASN A 293 -6.69 16.88 4.94
N ARG A 294 -7.31 17.39 6.02
CA ARG A 294 -7.07 16.92 7.41
C ARG A 294 -7.40 15.45 7.67
N GLU A 295 -8.28 14.87 6.86
CA GLU A 295 -8.73 13.50 7.01
C GLU A 295 -7.85 12.49 6.25
N LEU A 296 -6.92 12.97 5.42
CA LEU A 296 -6.03 12.12 4.64
C LEU A 296 -5.20 11.20 5.55
N ALA A 297 -5.37 9.89 5.35
CA ALA A 297 -4.67 8.86 6.13
C ALA A 297 -3.75 8.02 5.26
N ILE A 298 -2.59 7.63 5.78
CA ILE A 298 -1.80 6.57 5.15
C ILE A 298 -2.40 5.26 5.64
N SER A 299 -3.04 4.51 4.74
CA SER A 299 -3.75 3.29 5.12
C SER A 299 -3.04 2.02 4.69
N THR A 300 -2.20 2.10 3.66
CA THR A 300 -1.56 0.91 3.07
C THR A 300 -0.14 1.22 2.62
N ILE A 301 0.81 0.39 3.03
CA ILE A 301 2.17 0.34 2.49
C ILE A 301 2.38 -1.03 1.85
N MET A 302 2.83 -1.05 0.60
CA MET A 302 3.05 -2.29 -0.13
C MET A 302 4.51 -2.42 -0.54
N LEU A 303 5.12 -3.55 -0.21
CA LEU A 303 6.49 -3.86 -0.60
C LEU A 303 6.50 -4.41 -2.02
N THR A 304 7.24 -3.75 -2.91
CA THR A 304 7.27 -4.02 -4.35
C THR A 304 8.65 -4.40 -4.84
N MET A 305 8.68 -5.12 -5.96
CA MET A 305 9.91 -5.64 -6.57
C MET A 305 10.80 -6.41 -5.59
N TYR A 306 10.15 -7.11 -4.64
CA TYR A 306 10.84 -7.82 -3.58
C TYR A 306 11.65 -8.99 -4.15
N ASP A 307 12.88 -9.11 -3.67
CA ASP A 307 13.78 -10.24 -3.98
C ASP A 307 14.33 -10.81 -2.67
N GLY A 308 13.66 -11.86 -2.18
CA GLY A 308 13.98 -12.55 -0.93
C GLY A 308 15.38 -13.19 -0.90
N ARG A 309 16.07 -13.29 -2.04
CA ARG A 309 17.46 -13.75 -2.09
C ARG A 309 18.45 -12.71 -1.59
N THR A 310 18.01 -11.45 -1.47
CA THR A 310 18.87 -10.34 -1.07
C THR A 310 18.65 -9.98 0.38
N ARG A 311 19.74 -9.92 1.16
CA ARG A 311 19.69 -9.51 2.58
C ARG A 311 19.15 -8.09 2.75
N LEU A 312 19.46 -7.20 1.80
CA LEU A 312 19.01 -5.82 1.83
C LEU A 312 17.48 -5.72 1.72
N ALA A 313 16.85 -6.46 0.81
CA ALA A 313 15.40 -6.41 0.67
C ALA A 313 14.70 -6.91 1.96
N ALA A 314 15.22 -7.97 2.58
CA ALA A 314 14.71 -8.46 3.86
C ALA A 314 14.88 -7.44 4.99
N GLN A 315 16.03 -6.77 5.08
CA GLN A 315 16.28 -5.71 6.08
C GLN A 315 15.33 -4.53 5.91
N VAL A 316 15.19 -4.02 4.69
CA VAL A 316 14.27 -2.90 4.40
C VAL A 316 12.81 -3.29 4.70
N ALA A 317 12.40 -4.50 4.31
CA ALA A 317 11.05 -5.00 4.61
C ALA A 317 10.77 -5.05 6.11
N GLU A 318 11.72 -5.58 6.88
CA GLU A 318 11.62 -5.69 8.34
C GLU A 318 11.56 -4.31 9.00
N GLU A 319 12.43 -3.39 8.61
CA GLU A 319 12.46 -2.03 9.15
C GLU A 319 11.16 -1.26 8.87
N VAL A 320 10.61 -1.40 7.66
CA VAL A 320 9.32 -0.80 7.29
C VAL A 320 8.19 -1.42 8.12
N ARG A 321 8.18 -2.75 8.31
CA ARG A 321 7.17 -3.43 9.15
C ARG A 321 7.28 -3.04 10.61
N GLN A 322 8.48 -2.96 11.17
CA GLN A 322 8.70 -2.51 12.55
C GLN A 322 8.20 -1.08 12.78
N HIS A 323 8.34 -0.21 11.79
CA HIS A 323 7.95 1.20 11.94
C HIS A 323 6.45 1.44 11.70
N PHE A 324 5.86 0.81 10.68
CA PHE A 324 4.50 1.09 10.25
C PHE A 324 3.46 0.03 10.65
N GLY A 325 3.91 -1.09 11.23
CA GLY A 325 3.08 -2.16 11.77
C GLY A 325 2.01 -2.61 10.78
N ASP A 326 0.76 -2.58 11.22
CA ASP A 326 -0.40 -3.05 10.48
C ASP A 326 -0.69 -2.23 9.21
N THR A 327 -0.06 -1.06 9.01
CA THR A 327 -0.19 -0.31 7.75
C THR A 327 0.48 -1.04 6.58
N VAL A 328 1.51 -1.86 6.86
CA VAL A 328 2.23 -2.61 5.83
C VAL A 328 1.47 -3.89 5.49
N LEU A 329 1.34 -4.18 4.19
CA LEU A 329 0.80 -5.46 3.74
C LEU A 329 1.76 -6.61 4.11
N GLN A 330 1.18 -7.72 4.54
CA GLN A 330 1.92 -8.97 4.71
C GLN A 330 2.34 -9.51 3.34
N THR A 331 1.49 -9.33 2.34
CA THR A 331 1.78 -9.69 0.95
C THR A 331 2.89 -8.80 0.38
N THR A 332 3.89 -9.42 -0.26
CA THR A 332 4.93 -8.71 -1.04
C THR A 332 4.75 -8.95 -2.52
N ILE A 333 5.06 -7.94 -3.35
CA ILE A 333 5.01 -8.08 -4.82
C ILE A 333 6.41 -8.43 -5.32
N PRO A 334 6.62 -9.63 -5.91
CA PRO A 334 7.92 -10.08 -6.34
C PRO A 334 8.40 -9.29 -7.57
N ARG A 335 9.72 -9.25 -7.76
CA ARG A 335 10.28 -8.83 -9.05
C ARG A 335 9.93 -9.89 -10.12
N SER A 336 9.11 -9.51 -11.10
CA SER A 336 8.63 -10.42 -12.15
C SER A 336 8.75 -9.80 -13.54
N VAL A 337 9.34 -10.53 -14.47
CA VAL A 337 9.42 -10.14 -15.89
C VAL A 337 8.02 -10.00 -16.49
N ARG A 338 7.08 -10.88 -16.11
CA ARG A 338 5.69 -10.85 -16.59
C ARG A 338 4.96 -9.56 -16.23
N ILE A 339 5.17 -9.06 -15.00
CA ILE A 339 4.61 -7.78 -14.56
C ILE A 339 5.16 -6.63 -15.44
N SER A 340 6.46 -6.68 -15.78
CA SER A 340 7.10 -5.65 -16.61
C SER A 340 6.72 -5.74 -18.09
N GLU A 341 6.40 -6.93 -18.61
CA GLU A 341 6.00 -7.17 -20.01
C GLU A 341 4.54 -6.77 -20.27
N ALA A 342 3.62 -7.03 -19.33
CA ALA A 342 2.18 -6.88 -19.55
C ALA A 342 1.74 -5.51 -20.10
N PRO A 343 2.25 -4.36 -19.61
CA PRO A 343 1.85 -3.05 -20.14
C PRO A 343 2.18 -2.85 -21.62
N SER A 344 3.23 -3.51 -22.14
CA SER A 344 3.60 -3.42 -23.56
C SER A 344 2.57 -4.07 -24.51
N TYR A 345 1.64 -4.85 -23.95
CA TYR A 345 0.51 -5.44 -24.66
C TYR A 345 -0.82 -4.74 -24.35
N GLY A 346 -0.80 -3.62 -23.61
CA GLY A 346 -2.01 -2.96 -23.15
C GLY A 346 -2.81 -3.80 -22.13
N GLN A 347 -2.10 -4.63 -21.36
CA GLN A 347 -2.70 -5.59 -20.43
C GLN A 347 -2.12 -5.44 -19.02
N THR A 348 -2.90 -5.89 -18.04
CA THR A 348 -2.42 -6.09 -16.66
C THR A 348 -1.80 -7.47 -16.54
N VAL A 349 -1.00 -7.75 -15.50
CA VAL A 349 -0.48 -9.10 -15.26
C VAL A 349 -1.63 -10.10 -15.04
N MET A 350 -2.79 -9.61 -14.58
CA MET A 350 -4.00 -10.41 -14.38
C MET A 350 -4.58 -10.94 -15.68
N THR A 351 -4.54 -10.15 -16.77
CA THR A 351 -5.04 -10.57 -18.09
C THR A 351 -3.94 -11.16 -18.97
N TYR A 352 -2.69 -10.74 -18.78
CA TYR A 352 -1.53 -11.24 -19.53
C TYR A 352 -1.08 -12.65 -19.11
N ASP A 353 -0.83 -12.87 -17.81
CA ASP A 353 -0.38 -14.16 -17.27
C ASP A 353 -0.93 -14.35 -15.85
N ALA A 354 -2.21 -14.71 -15.83
CA ALA A 354 -3.04 -14.79 -14.65
C ALA A 354 -2.53 -15.84 -13.62
N ALA A 355 -1.75 -16.83 -14.06
CA ALA A 355 -1.17 -17.87 -13.20
C ALA A 355 0.24 -17.49 -12.68
N SER A 356 0.82 -16.37 -13.13
CA SER A 356 2.14 -15.94 -12.70
C SER A 356 2.16 -15.58 -11.21
N SER A 357 3.33 -15.72 -10.58
CA SER A 357 3.54 -15.32 -9.18
C SER A 357 3.15 -13.86 -8.94
N GLY A 358 3.41 -12.98 -9.90
CA GLY A 358 3.01 -11.57 -9.83
C GLY A 358 1.50 -11.37 -9.76
N ALA A 359 0.74 -12.09 -10.60
CA ALA A 359 -0.73 -12.04 -10.57
C ALA A 359 -1.30 -12.58 -9.26
N LEU A 360 -0.74 -13.66 -8.75
CA LEU A 360 -1.15 -14.23 -7.46
C LEU A 360 -0.86 -13.27 -6.31
N SER A 361 0.32 -12.65 -6.28
CA SER A 361 0.66 -11.65 -5.25
C SER A 361 -0.24 -10.42 -5.30
N TYR A 362 -0.62 -9.93 -6.47
CA TYR A 362 -1.58 -8.81 -6.57
C TYR A 362 -2.99 -9.21 -6.12
N LEU A 363 -3.43 -10.44 -6.40
CA LEU A 363 -4.71 -10.96 -5.90
C LEU A 363 -4.72 -11.07 -4.36
N GLU A 364 -3.63 -11.53 -3.77
CA GLU A 364 -3.47 -11.60 -2.31
C GLU A 364 -3.45 -10.21 -1.69
N ALA A 365 -2.69 -9.27 -2.27
CA ALA A 365 -2.66 -7.89 -1.80
C ALA A 365 -4.05 -7.22 -1.90
N ALA A 366 -4.79 -7.46 -2.99
CA ALA A 366 -6.16 -6.98 -3.17
C ALA A 366 -7.10 -7.53 -2.08
N ARG A 367 -6.99 -8.82 -1.78
CA ARG A 367 -7.77 -9.46 -0.72
C ARG A 367 -7.46 -8.86 0.64
N GLU A 368 -6.19 -8.68 0.97
CA GLU A 368 -5.74 -8.09 2.23
C GLU A 368 -6.28 -6.65 2.39
N ILE A 369 -6.25 -5.85 1.31
CA ILE A 369 -6.84 -4.50 1.29
C ILE A 369 -8.36 -4.52 1.46
N ALA A 370 -9.04 -5.49 0.83
CA ALA A 370 -10.49 -5.66 0.94
C ALA A 370 -10.92 -6.06 2.36
N GLU A 371 -10.22 -7.03 2.96
CA GLU A 371 -10.48 -7.50 4.33
C GLU A 371 -10.24 -6.40 5.37
N ARG A 372 -9.22 -5.56 5.17
CA ARG A 372 -8.99 -4.35 6.00
C ARG A 372 -10.03 -3.25 5.78
N GLY A 373 -10.70 -3.27 4.63
CA GLY A 373 -11.69 -2.27 4.21
C GLY A 373 -13.07 -2.46 4.83
N VAL A 374 -13.33 -3.59 5.49
CA VAL A 374 -14.57 -3.88 6.19
C VAL A 374 -14.36 -3.87 7.70
N PRO A 375 -15.36 -3.44 8.50
CA PRO A 375 -15.29 -3.54 9.95
C PRO A 375 -15.04 -4.99 10.36
N SER A 376 -14.08 -5.23 11.26
CA SER A 376 -13.86 -6.55 11.84
C SER A 376 -15.16 -7.02 12.50
N THR A 377 -15.84 -8.00 11.92
CA THR A 377 -16.94 -8.68 12.61
C THR A 377 -16.34 -9.36 13.83
N GLU A 378 -16.44 -8.73 15.00
CA GLU A 378 -16.23 -9.42 16.26
C GLU A 378 -17.17 -10.63 16.25
N VAL A 379 -16.59 -11.82 16.18
CA VAL A 379 -17.31 -13.06 16.45
C VAL A 379 -17.75 -12.96 17.90
N LYS A 380 -18.95 -12.44 18.13
CA LYS A 380 -19.64 -12.59 19.41
C LYS A 380 -19.78 -14.09 19.62
N GLY A 381 -18.88 -14.65 20.41
CA GLY A 381 -19.02 -15.99 20.94
C GLY A 381 -20.39 -16.06 21.61
N GLU A 382 -21.33 -16.72 20.96
CA GLU A 382 -22.54 -17.16 21.62
C GLU A 382 -22.09 -18.13 22.71
N SER A 383 -22.08 -17.62 23.94
CA SER A 383 -22.11 -18.40 25.16
C SER A 383 -23.37 -19.27 25.14
N ALA A 384 -23.27 -20.42 24.49
CA ALA A 384 -24.15 -21.54 24.71
C ALA A 384 -23.31 -22.62 25.39
N HIS A 385 -23.50 -22.81 26.68
CA HIS A 385 -23.73 -24.12 27.31
C HIS A 385 -24.36 -23.87 28.68
N GLY A 386 -25.52 -24.52 28.86
CA GLY A 386 -26.36 -24.46 30.05
C GLY A 386 -26.06 -25.55 31.05
#